data_AF-A0A7X8CV77-F1
#
_entry.id   AF-A0A7X8CV77-F1
#
_cell.length_a   1.000
_cell.length_b   1.000
_cell.length_c   1.000
_cell.angle_alpha   90.00
_cell.angle_beta   90.00
_cell.angle_gamma   90.00
#
_symmetry.space_group_name_H-M   'P 1'
#
loop_
_entity.id
_entity.type
_entity.pdbx_description
1 polymer ?
#
loop_
_entity_poly.entity_id
_entity_poly.type
_entity_poly.pdbx_seq_one_letter_code
_entity_poly.pdbx_strand_id
1 'polypeptide(L)'
;MYSTERRIRRILDREPDPAVRDTLSWVLTLMRLFPGDVGALTPLILNHFRLRPGQAVFIEPGQIHAYLRGTGLEIMANSDNVLRGALTAKTIDIPELLSVVSFNPTSLRILSPDRSGPSVESYPSGASEFRLDRLNLEVGHEIRRGLPGPEILLCLEGWLTITETRDGSTRGGLALERGGCAFITADVRDYALGGKGLAFRAGVTA
;
A
#
# COMPACT_ATOMS: atom_id res chain seq x y z
N MET A 1 -24.23 -22.51 16.67
CA MET A 1 -24.31 -21.17 16.02
C MET A 1 -24.31 -20.10 17.12
N TYR A 2 -23.16 -19.46 17.34
CA TYR A 2 -22.83 -18.72 18.56
C TYR A 2 -23.78 -17.53 18.83
N SER A 3 -24.13 -17.30 20.10
CA SER A 3 -25.00 -16.21 20.57
C SER A 3 -24.61 -14.84 19.97
N THR A 4 -23.31 -14.58 19.84
CA THR A 4 -22.72 -13.35 19.29
C THR A 4 -23.09 -13.12 17.83
N GLU A 5 -22.97 -14.13 16.96
CA GLU A 5 -23.30 -14.00 15.53
C GLU A 5 -24.78 -13.61 15.34
N ARG A 6 -25.68 -14.26 16.09
CA ARG A 6 -27.12 -13.93 16.07
C ARG A 6 -27.44 -12.54 16.61
N ARG A 7 -26.63 -12.01 17.54
CA ARG A 7 -26.78 -10.63 18.02
C ARG A 7 -26.32 -9.63 16.96
N ILE A 8 -25.16 -9.86 16.36
CA ILE A 8 -24.61 -9.00 15.29
C ILE A 8 -25.57 -8.94 14.10
N ARG A 9 -26.12 -10.08 13.65
CA ARG A 9 -27.13 -10.10 12.57
C ARG A 9 -28.35 -9.25 12.90
N ARG A 10 -28.91 -9.39 14.11
CA ARG A 10 -30.06 -8.58 14.55
C ARG A 10 -29.77 -7.08 14.60
N ILE A 11 -28.55 -6.68 14.94
CA ILE A 11 -28.12 -5.27 14.90
C ILE A 11 -28.01 -4.82 13.45
N LEU A 12 -27.31 -5.59 12.61
CA LEU A 12 -27.10 -5.29 11.19
C LEU A 12 -28.41 -5.13 10.40
N ASP A 13 -29.45 -5.90 10.74
CA ASP A 13 -30.78 -5.81 10.12
C ASP A 13 -31.51 -4.48 10.41
N ARG A 14 -31.12 -3.78 11.48
CA ARG A 14 -31.75 -2.53 11.95
C ARG A 14 -30.85 -1.30 11.79
N GLU A 15 -29.59 -1.51 11.46
CA GLU A 15 -28.58 -0.45 11.38
C GLU A 15 -28.76 0.37 10.08
N PRO A 16 -29.09 1.67 10.16
CA PRO A 16 -29.24 2.50 8.97
C PRO A 16 -27.90 2.99 8.39
N ASP A 17 -26.83 3.10 9.17
CA ASP A 17 -25.56 3.67 8.69
C ASP A 17 -24.79 2.66 7.82
N PRO A 18 -24.58 2.93 6.51
CA PRO A 18 -23.87 2.02 5.62
C PRO A 18 -22.46 1.67 6.08
N ALA A 19 -21.74 2.58 6.72
CA ALA A 19 -20.38 2.34 7.21
C ALA A 19 -20.39 1.35 8.39
N VAL A 20 -21.32 1.53 9.33
CA VAL A 20 -21.50 0.60 10.46
C VAL A 20 -21.94 -0.78 9.95
N ARG A 21 -22.84 -0.83 8.96
CA ARG A 21 -23.25 -2.09 8.32
C ARG A 21 -22.08 -2.83 7.68
N ASP A 22 -21.19 -2.12 6.99
CA ASP A 22 -20.01 -2.71 6.35
C ASP A 22 -19.05 -3.28 7.41
N THR A 23 -18.78 -2.53 8.47
CA THR A 23 -18.00 -2.99 9.63
C THR A 23 -18.58 -4.26 10.25
N LEU A 24 -19.89 -4.29 10.54
CA LEU A 24 -20.55 -5.47 11.11
C LEU A 24 -20.54 -6.67 10.15
N SER A 25 -20.63 -6.43 8.84
CA SER A 25 -20.54 -7.47 7.82
C SER A 25 -19.14 -8.10 7.79
N TRP A 26 -18.09 -7.30 8.00
CA TRP A 26 -16.74 -7.81 8.17
C TRP A 26 -16.57 -8.64 9.43
N VAL A 27 -17.15 -8.24 10.56
CA VAL A 27 -17.13 -9.08 11.78
C VAL A 27 -17.71 -10.47 11.49
N LEU A 28 -18.89 -10.54 10.86
CA LEU A 28 -19.52 -11.82 10.50
C LEU A 28 -18.66 -12.64 9.53
N THR A 29 -17.96 -11.98 8.62
CA THR A 29 -17.05 -12.63 7.66
C THR A 29 -15.84 -13.20 8.37
N LEU A 30 -15.19 -12.41 9.24
CA LEU A 30 -14.03 -12.84 10.01
C LEU A 30 -14.38 -13.96 11.00
N MET A 31 -15.55 -13.93 11.63
CA MET A 31 -16.02 -15.03 12.50
C MET A 31 -16.15 -16.37 11.76
N ARG A 32 -16.44 -16.32 10.46
CA ARG A 32 -16.52 -17.51 9.60
C ARG A 32 -15.14 -17.97 9.13
N LEU A 33 -14.26 -17.03 8.79
CA LEU A 33 -12.89 -17.31 8.32
C LEU A 33 -11.98 -17.77 9.47
N PHE A 34 -12.20 -17.25 10.68
CA PHE A 34 -11.42 -17.54 11.89
C PHE A 34 -12.35 -17.94 13.05
N PRO A 35 -12.97 -19.14 13.00
CA PRO A 35 -13.91 -19.58 14.03
C PRO A 35 -13.26 -19.64 15.41
N GLY A 36 -13.84 -18.93 16.38
CA GLY A 36 -13.36 -18.89 17.77
C GLY A 36 -12.26 -17.86 18.05
N ASP A 37 -11.74 -17.18 17.03
CA ASP A 37 -10.74 -16.13 17.19
C ASP A 37 -11.41 -14.81 17.63
N VAL A 38 -10.96 -14.25 18.76
CA VAL A 38 -11.43 -12.95 19.27
C VAL A 38 -11.13 -11.80 18.31
N GLY A 39 -10.09 -11.97 17.49
CA GLY A 39 -9.71 -11.09 16.39
C GLY A 39 -10.83 -10.77 15.41
N ALA A 40 -11.82 -11.67 15.28
CA ALA A 40 -12.96 -11.42 14.42
C ALA A 40 -13.77 -10.18 14.83
N LEU A 41 -13.66 -9.73 16.08
CA LEU A 41 -14.30 -8.52 16.60
C LEU A 41 -13.45 -7.25 16.37
N THR A 42 -12.21 -7.36 15.87
CA THR A 42 -11.31 -6.21 15.69
C THR A 42 -11.87 -5.07 14.83
N PRO A 43 -12.74 -5.28 13.82
CA PRO A 43 -13.36 -4.17 13.10
C PRO A 43 -14.21 -3.23 13.99
N LEU A 44 -14.61 -3.68 15.19
CA LEU A 44 -15.38 -2.87 16.14
C LEU A 44 -14.50 -1.92 16.98
N ILE A 45 -13.18 -2.15 17.00
CA ILE A 45 -12.23 -1.40 17.83
C ILE A 45 -11.15 -0.69 17.01
N LEU A 46 -10.87 -1.17 15.78
CA LEU A 46 -9.95 -0.55 14.85
C LEU A 46 -10.70 0.29 13.81
N ASN A 47 -10.01 1.27 13.24
CA ASN A 47 -10.53 2.02 12.10
C ASN A 47 -10.78 1.06 10.91
N HIS A 48 -12.04 0.91 10.52
CA HIS A 48 -12.42 0.18 9.32
C HIS A 48 -12.70 1.16 8.18
N PHE A 49 -11.94 1.06 7.09
CA PHE A 49 -12.01 1.97 5.96
C PHE A 49 -11.65 1.28 4.65
N ARG A 50 -11.95 1.96 3.55
CA ARG A 50 -11.66 1.49 2.19
C ARG A 50 -10.87 2.55 1.43
N LEU A 51 -9.70 2.15 0.94
CA LEU A 51 -8.94 2.96 -0.01
C LEU A 51 -9.55 2.85 -1.41
N ARG A 52 -9.68 3.99 -2.09
CA ARG A 52 -9.96 4.06 -3.53
C ARG A 52 -8.65 3.94 -4.32
N PRO A 53 -8.69 3.52 -5.59
CA PRO A 53 -7.50 3.49 -6.44
C PRO A 53 -6.74 4.83 -6.41
N GLY A 54 -5.43 4.76 -6.19
CA GLY A 54 -4.56 5.93 -6.06
C GLY A 54 -4.48 6.54 -4.66
N GLN A 55 -5.35 6.15 -3.73
CA GLN A 55 -5.20 6.50 -2.31
C GLN A 55 -4.21 5.55 -1.64
N ALA A 56 -3.54 6.05 -0.60
CA ALA A 56 -2.61 5.27 0.20
C ALA A 56 -2.86 5.50 1.70
N VAL A 57 -2.25 4.66 2.51
CA VAL A 57 -2.11 4.85 3.96
C VAL A 57 -0.65 4.57 4.31
N PHE A 58 -0.09 5.32 5.24
CA PHE A 58 1.19 5.00 5.85
C PHE A 58 0.92 4.43 7.24
N ILE A 59 1.55 3.29 7.54
CA ILE A 59 1.36 2.56 8.79
C ILE A 59 2.66 2.66 9.57
N GLU A 60 2.58 3.33 10.72
CA GLU A 60 3.74 3.50 11.59
C GLU A 60 4.01 2.23 12.42
N PRO A 61 5.26 2.03 12.89
CA PRO A 61 5.56 0.99 13.85
C PRO A 61 4.63 1.01 15.07
N GLY A 62 4.27 -0.16 15.59
CA GLY A 62 3.41 -0.30 16.76
C GLY A 62 1.91 -0.12 16.49
N GLN A 63 1.48 0.09 15.23
CA GLN A 63 0.06 0.17 14.86
C GLN A 63 -0.49 -1.21 14.45
N ILE A 64 -1.57 -1.65 15.12
CA ILE A 64 -2.30 -2.86 14.71
C ILE A 64 -3.11 -2.56 13.44
N HIS A 65 -2.92 -3.40 12.42
CA HIS A 65 -3.62 -3.30 11.15
C HIS A 65 -3.85 -4.67 10.52
N ALA A 66 -4.81 -4.75 9.60
CA ALA A 66 -5.06 -5.94 8.80
C ALA A 66 -5.61 -5.52 7.42
N TYR A 67 -5.10 -6.16 6.37
CA TYR A 67 -5.66 -6.02 5.03
C TYR A 67 -6.77 -7.06 4.83
N LEU A 68 -8.01 -6.58 4.64
CA LEU A 68 -9.18 -7.46 4.59
C LEU A 68 -9.50 -7.94 3.17
N ARG A 69 -9.48 -7.03 2.18
CA ARG A 69 -9.81 -7.34 0.77
C ARG A 69 -9.33 -6.27 -0.19
N GLY A 70 -8.80 -6.71 -1.33
CA GLY A 70 -8.48 -5.87 -2.48
C GLY A 70 -7.11 -6.19 -3.06
N THR A 71 -6.61 -5.26 -3.88
CA THR A 71 -5.25 -5.28 -4.39
C THR A 71 -4.66 -3.89 -4.16
N GLY A 72 -3.45 -3.85 -3.63
CA GLY A 72 -2.71 -2.62 -3.39
C GLY A 72 -1.24 -2.82 -3.72
N LEU A 73 -0.52 -1.72 -3.87
CA LEU A 73 0.93 -1.73 -3.86
C LEU A 73 1.39 -1.52 -2.42
N GLU A 74 2.29 -2.38 -1.95
CA GLU A 74 2.90 -2.29 -0.64
C GLU A 74 4.39 -2.04 -0.80
N ILE A 75 4.90 -1.10 0.00
CA ILE A 75 6.31 -0.79 0.13
C ILE A 75 6.61 -0.66 1.61
N MET A 76 7.73 -1.23 2.04
CA MET A 76 8.15 -1.25 3.43
C MET A 76 9.67 -1.15 3.52
N ALA A 77 10.15 -0.76 4.70
CA ALA A 77 11.54 -0.97 5.06
C ALA A 77 11.89 -2.47 4.99
N ASN A 78 13.16 -2.80 4.81
CA ASN A 78 13.61 -4.19 4.76
C ASN A 78 13.53 -4.83 6.16
N SER A 79 12.36 -5.36 6.50
CA SER A 79 12.06 -6.02 7.76
C SER A 79 10.95 -7.04 7.53
N ASP A 80 11.11 -8.22 8.10
CA ASP A 80 10.10 -9.28 8.17
C ASP A 80 9.58 -9.48 9.61
N ASN A 81 9.91 -8.57 10.52
CA ASN A 81 9.44 -8.59 11.89
C ASN A 81 7.92 -8.33 11.94
N VAL A 82 7.17 -9.39 12.19
CA VAL A 82 5.70 -9.33 12.31
C VAL A 82 5.25 -9.99 13.61
N LEU A 83 4.77 -9.15 14.53
CA LEU A 83 3.99 -9.60 15.68
C LEU A 83 2.52 -9.67 15.28
N ARG A 84 1.91 -10.83 15.53
CA ARG A 84 0.51 -11.09 15.16
C ARG A 84 -0.39 -10.77 16.35
N GLY A 85 -1.49 -10.08 16.11
CA GLY A 85 -2.48 -9.78 17.14
C GLY A 85 -3.63 -10.77 17.22
N ALA A 86 -4.10 -11.24 16.05
CA ALA A 86 -5.21 -12.18 15.91
C ALA A 86 -5.34 -12.59 14.43
N LEU A 87 -6.46 -13.23 14.06
CA LEU A 87 -6.82 -13.59 12.69
C LEU A 87 -5.76 -14.47 12.03
N THR A 88 -5.24 -15.43 12.79
CA THR A 88 -4.16 -16.31 12.35
C THR A 88 -4.22 -17.66 13.04
N ALA A 89 -3.77 -18.70 12.34
CA ALA A 89 -3.52 -20.03 12.93
C ALA A 89 -2.11 -20.14 13.53
N LYS A 90 -1.27 -19.13 13.36
CA LYS A 90 0.11 -19.10 13.90
C LYS A 90 0.11 -18.69 15.37
N THR A 91 1.19 -19.03 16.07
CA THR A 91 1.40 -18.61 17.46
C THR A 91 1.39 -17.09 17.60
N ILE A 92 0.75 -16.61 18.66
CA ILE A 92 0.66 -15.20 19.05
C ILE A 92 1.45 -15.03 20.34
N ASP A 93 2.45 -14.16 20.32
CA ASP A 93 3.17 -13.73 21.52
C ASP A 93 2.46 -12.50 22.09
N ILE A 94 1.53 -12.73 23.04
CA ILE A 94 0.72 -11.65 23.62
C ILE A 94 1.58 -10.68 24.44
N PRO A 95 2.46 -11.14 25.37
CA PRO A 95 3.32 -10.23 26.11
C PRO A 95 4.15 -9.31 25.21
N GLU A 96 4.77 -9.86 24.15
CA GLU A 96 5.59 -9.06 23.24
C GLU A 96 4.76 -8.13 22.36
N LEU A 97 3.57 -8.56 21.92
CA LEU A 97 2.66 -7.67 21.22
C LEU A 97 2.29 -6.45 22.09
N LEU A 98 1.93 -6.69 23.35
CA LEU A 98 1.55 -5.64 24.28
C LEU A 98 2.72 -4.71 24.66
N SER A 99 3.96 -5.17 24.51
CA SER A 99 5.16 -4.37 24.82
C SER A 99 5.44 -3.30 23.74
N VAL A 100 5.00 -3.52 22.49
CA VAL A 100 5.30 -2.62 21.37
C VAL A 100 4.09 -1.87 20.80
N VAL A 101 2.86 -2.32 21.06
CA VAL A 101 1.65 -1.70 20.50
C VAL A 101 1.42 -0.32 21.11
N SER A 102 1.13 0.67 20.25
CA SER A 102 0.61 1.96 20.67
C SER A 102 -0.91 1.88 20.83
N PHE A 103 -1.42 2.12 22.03
CA PHE A 103 -2.85 2.15 22.33
C PHE A 103 -3.49 3.53 22.16
N ASN A 104 -2.75 4.50 21.63
CA ASN A 104 -3.28 5.82 21.35
C ASN A 104 -4.26 5.76 20.17
N PRO A 105 -5.49 6.29 20.30
CA PRO A 105 -6.42 6.34 19.19
C PRO A 105 -5.83 7.23 18.09
N THR A 106 -5.72 6.68 16.88
CA THR A 106 -5.26 7.42 15.71
C THR A 106 -6.43 7.72 14.79
N SER A 107 -6.47 8.94 14.26
CA SER A 107 -7.32 9.24 13.12
C SER A 107 -6.69 8.66 11.87
N LEU A 108 -7.50 8.02 11.03
CA LEU A 108 -7.01 7.54 9.75
C LEU A 108 -6.66 8.73 8.85
N ARG A 109 -5.38 8.79 8.44
CA ARG A 109 -4.92 9.74 7.42
C ARG A 109 -4.79 9.03 6.09
N ILE A 110 -5.80 9.18 5.23
CA ILE A 110 -5.71 8.74 3.83
C ILE A 110 -4.80 9.70 3.08
N LEU A 111 -3.73 9.17 2.50
CA LEU A 111 -2.76 9.91 1.70
C LEU A 111 -3.22 9.95 0.24
N SER A 112 -2.98 11.09 -0.39
CA SER A 112 -3.01 11.28 -1.84
C SER A 112 -1.62 11.74 -2.26
N PRO A 113 -1.16 11.41 -3.49
CA PRO A 113 0.15 11.84 -3.92
C PRO A 113 0.16 13.35 -4.18
N ASP A 114 1.26 13.99 -3.84
CA ASP A 114 1.46 15.42 -4.00
C ASP A 114 1.56 15.77 -5.49
N ARG A 115 0.66 16.64 -5.96
CA ARG A 115 0.53 17.02 -7.37
C ARG A 115 1.50 18.12 -7.81
N SER A 116 2.75 18.03 -7.37
CA SER A 116 3.76 19.07 -7.65
C SER A 116 4.14 19.17 -9.14
N GLY A 117 3.77 18.19 -9.97
CA GLY A 117 3.94 18.23 -11.42
C GLY A 117 2.94 17.33 -12.16
N PRO A 118 2.79 17.48 -13.49
CA PRO A 118 1.78 16.76 -14.25
C PRO A 118 2.06 15.25 -14.41
N SER A 119 3.33 14.85 -14.42
CA SER A 119 3.73 13.48 -14.76
C SER A 119 4.28 12.68 -13.59
N VAL A 120 4.68 13.33 -12.48
CA VAL A 120 5.26 12.70 -11.29
C VAL A 120 4.57 13.25 -10.05
N GLU A 121 3.88 12.37 -9.32
CA GLU A 121 3.18 12.70 -8.07
C GLU A 121 3.76 11.82 -6.94
N SER A 122 4.13 12.38 -5.80
CA SER A 122 4.83 11.62 -4.73
C SER A 122 3.96 11.39 -3.51
N TYR A 123 3.98 10.18 -2.93
CA TYR A 123 3.23 9.89 -1.72
C TYR A 123 3.97 10.38 -0.46
N PRO A 124 3.34 11.20 0.41
CA PRO A 124 3.98 11.71 1.61
C PRO A 124 3.90 10.69 2.77
N SER A 125 4.71 9.63 2.71
CA SER A 125 4.74 8.57 3.74
C SER A 125 5.47 8.98 5.02
N GLY A 126 6.42 9.92 4.96
CA GLY A 126 7.31 10.22 6.09
C GLY A 126 8.37 9.15 6.37
N ALA A 127 8.43 8.09 5.56
CA ALA A 127 9.48 7.07 5.64
C ALA A 127 10.82 7.63 5.13
N SER A 128 11.90 7.25 5.79
CA SER A 128 13.27 7.57 5.36
C SER A 128 13.86 6.49 4.44
N GLU A 129 13.34 5.28 4.57
CA GLU A 129 13.82 4.06 3.96
C GLU A 129 13.34 3.89 2.52
N PHE A 130 12.32 4.64 2.12
CA PHE A 130 11.76 4.57 0.78
C PHE A 130 10.96 5.83 0.41
N ARG A 131 10.85 6.05 -0.89
CA ARG A 131 9.97 6.99 -1.57
C ARG A 131 9.14 6.23 -2.59
N LEU A 132 7.87 6.63 -2.72
CA LEU A 132 6.99 6.10 -3.76
C LEU A 132 6.45 7.26 -4.62
N ASP A 133 6.78 7.21 -5.90
CA ASP A 133 6.24 8.11 -6.92
C ASP A 133 5.21 7.36 -7.78
N ARG A 134 4.13 8.06 -8.09
CA ARG A 134 3.18 7.74 -9.15
C ARG A 134 3.57 8.48 -10.42
N LEU A 135 3.72 7.74 -11.51
CA LEU A 135 4.12 8.25 -12.82
C LEU A 135 2.95 8.16 -13.79
N ASN A 136 2.46 9.31 -14.26
CA ASN A 136 1.46 9.37 -15.33
C ASN A 136 2.18 9.63 -16.65
N LEU A 137 2.19 8.62 -17.54
CA LEU A 137 2.91 8.64 -18.80
C LEU A 137 1.97 9.01 -19.96
N GLU A 138 2.41 9.95 -20.80
CA GLU A 138 1.68 10.40 -21.98
C GLU A 138 2.57 10.37 -23.22
N VAL A 139 1.98 9.99 -24.36
CA VAL A 139 2.70 9.91 -25.64
C VAL A 139 3.25 11.29 -25.99
N GLY A 140 4.53 11.35 -26.36
CA GLY A 140 5.22 12.59 -26.71
C GLY A 140 5.79 13.36 -25.52
N HIS A 141 5.56 12.91 -24.28
CA HIS A 141 6.16 13.48 -23.07
C HIS A 141 7.10 12.47 -22.41
N GLU A 142 8.29 12.93 -22.01
CA GLU A 142 9.28 12.12 -21.32
C GLU A 142 9.48 12.58 -19.88
N ILE A 143 9.61 11.62 -18.97
CA ILE A 143 10.04 11.86 -17.59
C ILE A 143 11.54 11.58 -17.53
N ARG A 144 12.34 12.63 -17.30
CA ARG A 144 13.83 12.57 -17.27
C ARG A 144 14.43 12.66 -15.87
N ARG A 145 13.60 12.75 -14.83
CA ARG A 145 14.05 12.95 -13.44
C ARG A 145 14.02 11.63 -12.70
N GLY A 146 15.18 10.99 -12.54
CA GLY A 146 15.39 9.90 -11.59
C GLY A 146 15.51 10.37 -10.13
N LEU A 147 15.64 9.41 -9.23
CA LEU A 147 16.03 9.55 -7.84
C LEU A 147 17.56 9.37 -7.72
N PRO A 148 18.20 9.90 -6.67
CA PRO A 148 19.65 9.79 -6.50
C PRO A 148 20.16 8.39 -6.14
N GLY A 149 19.26 7.45 -5.82
CA GLY A 149 19.58 6.08 -5.41
C GLY A 149 18.99 5.02 -6.33
N PRO A 150 19.12 3.73 -5.98
CA PRO A 150 18.50 2.65 -6.76
C PRO A 150 16.98 2.79 -6.80
N GLU A 151 16.39 2.33 -7.90
CA GLU A 151 14.95 2.41 -8.14
C GLU A 151 14.38 1.11 -8.65
N ILE A 152 13.09 0.88 -8.35
CA ILE A 152 12.27 -0.16 -8.94
C ILE A 152 11.11 0.54 -9.67
N LEU A 153 10.99 0.26 -10.97
CA LEU A 153 9.86 0.67 -11.79
C LEU A 153 8.88 -0.47 -11.92
N LEU A 154 7.58 -0.16 -11.85
CA LEU A 154 6.48 -1.08 -12.09
C LEU A 154 5.48 -0.46 -13.07
N CYS A 155 5.27 -1.07 -14.22
CA CYS A 155 4.24 -0.65 -15.17
C CYS A 155 2.89 -1.25 -14.75
N LEU A 156 1.97 -0.43 -14.25
CA LEU A 156 0.65 -0.90 -13.79
C LEU A 156 -0.39 -0.90 -14.91
N GLU A 157 -0.31 0.08 -15.82
CA GLU A 157 -1.21 0.23 -16.96
C GLU A 157 -0.45 0.69 -18.20
N GLY A 158 -0.86 0.20 -19.38
CA GLY A 158 -0.24 0.57 -20.64
C GLY A 158 1.17 0.01 -20.80
N TRP A 159 2.11 0.86 -21.22
CA TRP A 159 3.50 0.50 -21.48
C TRP A 159 4.44 1.69 -21.23
N LEU A 160 5.70 1.39 -20.94
CA LEU A 160 6.77 2.39 -20.83
C LEU A 160 8.06 1.86 -21.45
N THR A 161 8.88 2.76 -21.97
CA THR A 161 10.22 2.49 -22.47
C THR A 161 11.22 3.28 -21.65
N ILE A 162 12.25 2.59 -21.17
CA ILE A 162 13.34 3.16 -20.39
C ILE A 162 14.54 3.32 -21.33
N THR A 163 15.03 4.54 -21.46
CA THR A 163 16.15 4.85 -22.35
C THR A 163 17.27 5.49 -21.52
N GLU A 164 18.44 4.87 -21.49
CA GLU A 164 19.63 5.42 -20.81
C GLU A 164 20.43 6.31 -21.76
N THR A 165 20.89 7.46 -21.26
CA THR A 165 21.88 8.29 -21.95
C THR A 165 23.19 8.25 -21.19
N ARG A 166 24.25 7.75 -21.83
CA ARG A 166 25.59 7.68 -21.23
C ARG A 166 26.64 8.15 -22.22
N ASP A 167 27.50 9.07 -21.79
CA ASP A 167 28.59 9.64 -22.59
C ASP A 167 28.11 10.20 -23.95
N GLY A 168 26.93 10.82 -23.98
CA GLY A 168 26.31 11.37 -25.19
C GLY A 168 25.72 10.32 -26.14
N SER A 169 25.81 9.04 -25.82
CA SER A 169 25.21 7.94 -26.58
C SER A 169 23.96 7.42 -25.90
N THR A 170 22.87 7.33 -26.65
CA THR A 170 21.62 6.72 -26.20
C THR A 170 21.73 5.20 -26.35
N ARG A 171 21.63 4.46 -25.24
CA ARG A 171 21.60 2.99 -25.25
C ARG A 171 20.20 2.49 -24.92
N GLY A 172 19.72 1.54 -25.74
CA GLY A 172 18.65 0.57 -25.49
C GLY A 172 17.38 1.06 -24.80
N GLY A 173 16.24 0.97 -25.49
CA GLY A 173 14.90 1.11 -24.90
C GLY A 173 14.44 -0.19 -24.24
N LEU A 174 14.59 -0.33 -22.92
CA LEU A 174 13.95 -1.44 -22.20
C LEU A 174 12.44 -1.16 -22.14
N ALA A 175 11.67 -1.97 -22.86
CA ALA A 175 10.20 -1.86 -22.86
C ALA A 175 9.62 -2.68 -21.71
N LEU A 176 8.74 -2.06 -20.92
CA LEU A 176 7.86 -2.75 -19.97
C LEU A 176 6.43 -2.60 -20.42
N GLU A 177 5.73 -3.72 -20.49
CA GLU A 177 4.27 -3.75 -20.60
C GLU A 177 3.65 -3.86 -19.20
N ARG A 178 2.32 -3.78 -19.13
CA ARG A 178 1.57 -3.98 -17.89
C ARG A 178 2.02 -5.24 -17.13
N GLY A 179 2.38 -5.05 -15.87
CA GLY A 179 2.90 -6.09 -14.97
C GLY A 179 4.43 -6.24 -15.03
N GLY A 180 5.09 -5.63 -16.00
CA GLY A 180 6.55 -5.60 -16.12
C GLY A 180 7.18 -4.67 -15.08
N CYS A 181 8.36 -5.05 -14.61
CA CYS A 181 9.17 -4.25 -13.70
C CYS A 181 10.63 -4.18 -14.18
N ALA A 182 11.33 -3.14 -13.74
CA ALA A 182 12.77 -2.97 -13.97
C ALA A 182 13.45 -2.42 -12.73
N PHE A 183 14.71 -2.77 -12.56
CA PHE A 183 15.59 -2.19 -11.56
C PHE A 183 16.53 -1.20 -12.23
N ILE A 184 16.55 0.05 -11.76
CA ILE A 184 17.52 1.07 -12.18
C ILE A 184 18.59 1.14 -11.10
N THR A 185 19.82 0.82 -11.48
CA THR A 185 20.97 0.85 -10.58
C THR A 185 21.37 2.31 -10.27
N ALA A 186 21.98 2.53 -9.12
CA ALA A 186 22.35 3.88 -8.67
C ALA A 186 23.43 4.57 -9.53
N ASP A 187 24.14 3.83 -10.38
CA ASP A 187 25.13 4.38 -11.32
C ASP A 187 24.50 4.93 -12.60
N VAL A 188 23.23 4.61 -12.88
CA VAL A 188 22.47 5.20 -13.98
C VAL A 188 22.03 6.60 -13.58
N ARG A 189 22.73 7.62 -14.08
CA ARG A 189 22.46 9.02 -13.73
C ARG A 189 21.40 9.68 -14.60
N ASP A 190 21.34 9.31 -15.87
CA ASP A 190 20.49 9.95 -16.87
C ASP A 190 19.70 8.90 -17.65
N TYR A 191 18.42 8.77 -17.32
CA TYR A 191 17.48 7.97 -18.08
C TYR A 191 16.19 8.75 -18.35
N ALA A 192 15.52 8.39 -19.44
CA ALA A 192 14.22 8.91 -19.82
C ALA A 192 13.18 7.79 -19.81
N LEU A 193 11.99 8.10 -19.29
CA LEU A 193 10.80 7.26 -19.41
C LEU A 193 9.88 7.89 -20.43
N GLY A 194 9.61 7.18 -21.52
CA GLY A 194 8.55 7.50 -22.47
C GLY A 194 7.48 6.42 -22.44
N GLY A 195 6.26 6.73 -22.86
CA GLY A 195 5.22 5.72 -23.01
C GLY A 195 3.82 6.26 -22.81
N LYS A 196 2.90 5.37 -22.41
CA LYS A 196 1.52 5.71 -22.12
C LYS A 196 0.99 4.83 -21.00
N GLY A 197 0.39 5.45 -19.98
CA GLY A 197 -0.31 4.74 -18.92
C GLY A 197 0.17 5.15 -17.53
N LEU A 198 0.16 4.19 -16.61
CA LEU A 198 0.43 4.42 -15.20
C LEU A 198 1.58 3.51 -14.76
N ALA A 199 2.60 4.10 -14.18
CA ALA A 199 3.69 3.38 -13.55
C ALA A 199 3.92 3.86 -12.12
N PHE A 200 4.58 3.03 -11.32
CA PHE A 200 5.06 3.40 -10.00
C PHE A 200 6.57 3.28 -9.97
N ARG A 201 7.22 4.22 -9.28
CA ARG A 201 8.64 4.19 -9.00
C ARG A 201 8.85 4.17 -7.50
N ALA A 202 9.43 3.09 -7.01
CA ALA A 202 9.97 3.01 -5.66
C ALA A 202 11.46 3.33 -5.73
N GLY A 203 11.98 4.06 -4.75
CA GLY A 203 13.42 4.25 -4.63
C GLY A 203 13.79 4.81 -3.26
N VAL A 204 15.07 5.06 -3.05
CA VAL A 204 15.58 5.65 -1.81
C VAL A 204 16.06 7.07 -2.08
N THR A 205 15.69 8.00 -1.21
CA THR A 205 16.28 9.34 -1.21
C THR A 205 17.54 9.29 -0.35
N ALA A 206 18.67 9.63 -0.94
CA ALA A 206 19.95 9.77 -0.24
C ALA A 206 19.88 10.83 0.87
#